data_AF-A0A7W5NUP2-F1
#
_entry.id   AF-A0A7W5NUP2-F1
#
_cell.length_a   1.000
_cell.length_b   1.000
_cell.length_c   1.000
_cell.angle_alpha   90.00
_cell.angle_beta   90.00
_cell.angle_gamma   90.00
#
_symmetry.space_group_name_H-M   'P 1'
#
loop_
_entity.id
_entity.type
_entity.pdbx_description
1 polymer ?
#
loop_
_entity_poly.entity_id
_entity_poly.type
_entity_poly.pdbx_seq_one_letter_code
_entity_poly.pdbx_strand_id
1 'polypeptide(L)'
;MRTPSLAGWFLPLALACIPAVHAVEITGMKDFPNLHGRYAPGGDCQRQPRIAVDASGMVFELEGRSERVARLEYAASYGGNFYEGSSQWFFPFGREGAYPVLMTFNADEKPGVLSLTPHDEGYAGGPPLSPRNRALVAGSPYLRCR
;
A
#
# COMPACT_ATOMS: atom_id res chain seq x y z
N MET A 1 -16.54 -37.18 -59.05
CA MET A 1 -15.87 -37.05 -57.74
C MET A 1 -14.88 -35.90 -57.82
N ARG A 2 -15.11 -34.80 -57.08
CA ARG A 2 -14.13 -33.75 -56.78
C ARG A 2 -14.66 -32.95 -55.60
N THR A 3 -14.05 -33.16 -54.45
CA THR A 3 -14.32 -32.52 -53.16
C THR A 3 -13.57 -31.19 -53.09
N PRO A 4 -14.14 -30.07 -52.63
CA PRO A 4 -13.37 -28.89 -52.29
C PRO A 4 -12.81 -29.01 -50.86
N SER A 5 -11.49 -28.84 -50.73
CA SER A 5 -10.80 -28.72 -49.45
C SER A 5 -11.22 -27.46 -48.71
N LEU A 6 -11.78 -27.61 -47.52
CA LEU A 6 -11.93 -26.54 -46.54
C LEU A 6 -10.54 -26.26 -45.93
N ALA A 7 -9.93 -25.14 -46.32
CA ALA A 7 -8.76 -24.60 -45.66
C ALA A 7 -9.20 -24.04 -44.29
N GLY A 8 -9.02 -24.83 -43.23
CA GLY A 8 -9.25 -24.40 -41.86
C GLY A 8 -8.16 -23.41 -41.42
N TRP A 9 -8.54 -22.13 -41.31
CA TRP A 9 -7.74 -21.13 -40.60
C TRP A 9 -7.79 -21.42 -39.10
N PHE A 10 -6.72 -22.03 -38.58
CA PHE A 10 -6.44 -22.06 -37.15
C PHE A 10 -5.93 -20.67 -36.73
N LEU A 11 -6.79 -19.87 -36.10
CA LEU A 11 -6.38 -18.70 -35.33
C LEU A 11 -5.68 -19.20 -34.05
N PRO A 12 -4.40 -18.88 -33.79
CA PRO A 12 -3.80 -19.18 -32.50
C PRO A 12 -4.39 -18.23 -31.46
N LEU A 13 -5.10 -18.79 -30.48
CA LEU A 13 -5.55 -18.07 -29.29
C LEU A 13 -4.31 -17.73 -28.46
N ALA A 14 -3.74 -16.54 -28.67
CA ALA A 14 -2.64 -16.03 -27.86
C ALA A 14 -3.15 -15.84 -26.43
N LEU A 15 -2.83 -16.78 -25.55
CA LEU A 15 -3.07 -16.70 -24.12
C LEU A 15 -2.17 -15.59 -23.58
N ALA A 16 -2.69 -14.37 -23.49
CA ALA A 16 -2.00 -13.26 -22.86
C ALA A 16 -1.83 -13.58 -21.37
N CYS A 17 -0.62 -13.98 -20.96
CA CYS A 17 -0.23 -14.03 -19.56
C CYS A 17 -0.24 -12.58 -19.04
N ILE A 18 -1.37 -12.15 -18.47
CA ILE A 18 -1.44 -10.89 -17.75
C ILE A 18 -0.59 -11.09 -16.50
N PRO A 19 0.52 -10.35 -16.30
CA PRO A 19 1.30 -10.47 -15.08
C PRO A 19 0.38 -10.09 -13.93
N ALA A 20 0.17 -11.03 -13.01
CA ALA A 20 -0.65 -10.79 -11.85
C ALA A 20 0.06 -9.74 -10.98
N VAL A 21 -0.64 -8.63 -10.78
CA VAL A 21 -0.19 -7.47 -10.01
C VAL A 21 -0.26 -7.86 -8.54
N HIS A 22 0.79 -8.51 -8.04
CA HIS A 22 0.87 -8.95 -6.66
C HIS A 22 1.60 -7.90 -5.82
N ALA A 23 1.02 -7.53 -4.68
CA ALA A 23 1.82 -6.96 -3.61
C ALA A 23 2.83 -8.03 -3.14
N VAL A 24 4.02 -7.59 -2.77
CA VAL A 24 5.09 -8.48 -2.32
C VAL A 24 5.30 -8.26 -0.84
N GLU A 25 5.25 -9.35 -0.08
CA GLU A 25 5.62 -9.31 1.33
C GLU A 25 7.10 -8.93 1.46
N ILE A 26 7.36 -7.88 2.23
CA ILE A 26 8.70 -7.46 2.61
C ILE A 26 8.87 -7.58 4.13
N THR A 27 10.13 -7.67 4.57
CA THR A 27 10.50 -7.63 5.99
C THR A 27 11.32 -6.38 6.28
N GLY A 28 10.79 -5.55 7.18
CA GLY A 28 11.36 -4.26 7.55
C GLY A 28 11.25 -3.21 6.44
N MET A 29 11.97 -2.10 6.61
CA MET A 29 12.02 -0.99 5.65
C MET A 29 13.46 -0.63 5.26
N LYS A 30 14.42 -1.54 5.43
CA LYS A 30 15.85 -1.30 5.18
C LYS A 30 16.14 -0.78 3.76
N ASP A 31 15.36 -1.21 2.78
CA ASP A 31 15.54 -0.86 1.36
C ASP A 31 14.84 0.47 0.99
N PHE A 32 14.20 1.12 1.97
CA PHE A 32 13.48 2.39 1.83
C PHE A 32 14.00 3.47 2.80
N PRO A 33 15.32 3.75 2.86
CA PRO A 33 15.89 4.69 3.83
C PRO A 33 15.31 6.10 3.69
N ASN A 34 14.94 6.50 2.48
CA ASN A 34 14.33 7.80 2.21
C ASN A 34 12.92 7.96 2.83
N LEU A 35 12.29 6.87 3.28
CA LEU A 35 10.99 6.87 3.95
C LEU A 35 11.11 6.82 5.48
N HIS A 36 12.31 6.65 6.02
CA HIS A 36 12.53 6.60 7.47
C HIS A 36 12.23 7.94 8.13
N GLY A 37 11.86 7.89 9.40
CA GLY A 37 11.54 9.06 10.22
C GLY A 37 10.31 8.85 11.09
N ARG A 38 9.89 9.92 11.76
CA ARG A 38 8.63 9.95 12.51
C ARG A 38 7.61 10.77 11.75
N TYR A 39 6.37 10.32 11.76
CA TYR A 39 5.26 10.91 11.06
C TYR A 39 4.11 11.11 12.04
N ALA A 40 3.50 12.29 12.00
CA ALA A 40 2.38 12.64 12.86
C ALA A 40 1.36 13.49 12.08
N PRO A 41 0.09 13.55 12.50
CA PRO A 41 -0.93 14.38 11.86
C PRO A 41 -0.47 15.82 11.72
N GLY A 42 -0.39 16.31 10.48
CA GLY A 42 0.12 17.66 10.19
C GLY A 42 1.59 17.91 10.58
N GLY A 43 2.36 16.88 10.93
CA GLY A 43 3.77 16.98 11.35
C GLY A 43 4.00 17.35 12.81
N ASP A 44 2.94 17.45 13.61
CA ASP A 44 3.05 17.71 15.06
C ASP A 44 3.38 16.44 15.83
N CYS A 45 4.65 16.25 16.19
CA CYS A 45 5.14 15.06 16.88
C CYS A 45 4.63 14.90 18.32
N GLN A 46 3.96 15.92 18.88
CA GLN A 46 3.28 15.78 20.16
C GLN A 46 1.91 15.15 20.00
N ARG A 47 1.32 15.23 18.81
CA ARG A 47 0.01 14.67 18.49
C ARG A 47 0.10 13.17 18.17
N GLN A 48 -0.92 12.43 18.59
CA GLN A 48 -1.15 11.04 18.21
C GLN A 48 -2.34 10.92 17.25
N PRO A 49 -2.42 9.83 16.46
CA PRO A 49 -1.46 8.72 16.36
C PRO A 49 -0.11 9.13 15.76
N ARG A 50 0.97 8.38 16.04
CA ARG A 50 2.29 8.59 15.41
C ARG A 50 2.78 7.32 14.76
N ILE A 51 3.58 7.49 13.71
CA ILE A 51 4.17 6.38 12.96
C ILE A 51 5.67 6.63 12.90
N ALA A 52 6.45 5.77 13.54
CA ALA A 52 7.90 5.77 13.40
C ALA A 52 8.30 4.70 12.37
N VAL A 53 9.16 5.06 11.43
CA VAL A 53 9.63 4.20 10.35
C VAL A 53 11.15 4.13 10.43
N ASP A 54 11.68 2.92 10.52
CA ASP A 54 13.11 2.65 10.53
C ASP A 54 13.40 1.35 9.75
N ALA A 55 14.68 0.98 9.63
CA ALA A 55 15.08 -0.20 8.86
C ALA A 55 14.38 -1.51 9.30
N SER A 56 13.96 -1.62 10.57
CA SER A 56 13.28 -2.80 11.12
C SER A 56 11.79 -2.87 10.81
N GLY A 57 11.17 -1.78 10.36
CA GLY A 57 9.74 -1.73 10.02
C GLY A 57 9.07 -0.43 10.45
N MET A 58 7.81 -0.53 10.83
CA MET A 58 6.99 0.59 11.27
C MET A 58 6.46 0.37 12.68
N VAL A 59 6.48 1.41 13.50
CA VAL A 59 5.88 1.42 14.84
C VAL A 59 4.71 2.39 14.83
N PHE A 60 3.52 1.87 15.11
CA PHE A 60 2.29 2.65 15.24
C PHE A 60 2.04 2.93 16.71
N GLU A 61 2.04 4.19 17.09
CA GLU A 61 1.77 4.66 18.46
C GLU A 61 0.37 5.27 18.52
N LEU A 62 -0.53 4.64 19.29
CA LEU A 62 -1.91 5.07 19.49
C LEU A 62 -2.31 4.93 20.95
N GLU A 63 -2.78 6.01 21.56
CA GLU A 63 -3.38 6.02 22.91
C GLU A 63 -2.54 5.27 23.96
N GLY A 64 -1.23 5.49 23.95
CA GLY A 64 -0.29 4.86 24.89
C GLY A 64 0.05 3.40 24.57
N ARG A 65 -0.42 2.87 23.44
CA ARG A 65 -0.01 1.57 22.90
C ARG A 65 0.94 1.76 21.75
N SER A 66 1.86 0.82 21.59
CA SER A 66 2.78 0.77 20.46
C SER A 66 2.74 -0.62 19.82
N GLU A 67 2.53 -0.67 18.51
CA GLU A 67 2.55 -1.90 17.72
C GLU A 67 3.65 -1.79 16.67
N ARG A 68 4.57 -2.77 16.64
CA ARG A 68 5.55 -2.88 15.57
C ARG A 68 5.04 -3.80 14.48
N VAL A 69 5.05 -3.31 13.25
CA VAL A 69 4.83 -4.05 12.02
C VAL A 69 6.19 -4.20 11.33
N ALA A 70 6.71 -5.43 11.32
CA ALA A 70 7.96 -5.77 10.63
C ALA A 70 7.73 -6.55 9.33
N ARG A 71 6.54 -7.13 9.12
CA ARG A 71 6.14 -7.80 7.88
C ARG A 71 4.93 -7.06 7.31
N LEU A 72 5.02 -6.69 6.04
CA LEU A 72 4.07 -5.82 5.37
C LEU A 72 4.14 -6.08 3.87
N GLU A 73 3.10 -5.66 3.17
CA GLU A 73 2.99 -5.84 1.73
C GLU A 73 3.39 -4.56 1.02
N TYR A 74 4.33 -4.64 0.06
CA TYR A 74 4.74 -3.55 -0.81
C TYR A 74 4.07 -3.69 -2.18
N ALA A 75 3.26 -2.70 -2.55
CA ALA A 75 2.46 -2.70 -3.77
C ALA A 75 3.10 -1.80 -4.84
N ALA A 76 4.26 -2.22 -5.35
CA ALA A 76 5.09 -1.44 -6.29
C ALA A 76 4.32 -0.93 -7.52
N SER A 77 3.40 -1.73 -8.03
CA SER A 77 2.61 -1.45 -9.24
C SER A 77 1.27 -0.77 -8.97
N TYR A 78 1.00 -0.32 -7.73
CA TYR A 78 -0.27 0.33 -7.38
C TYR A 78 -0.49 1.63 -8.18
N GLY A 79 0.57 2.38 -8.48
CA GLY A 79 0.55 3.55 -9.38
C GLY A 79 0.47 3.22 -10.87
N GLY A 80 0.40 1.94 -11.23
CA GLY A 80 0.49 1.43 -12.61
C GLY A 80 1.88 0.86 -12.95
N ASN A 81 1.94 -0.01 -13.96
CA ASN A 81 3.15 -0.75 -14.34
C ASN A 81 4.33 0.12 -14.81
N PHE A 82 4.06 1.36 -15.22
CA PHE A 82 5.04 2.31 -15.74
C PHE A 82 5.12 3.57 -14.86
N TYR A 83 4.80 3.43 -13.59
CA TYR A 83 4.86 4.54 -12.66
C TYR A 83 6.32 4.94 -12.39
N GLU A 84 6.65 6.20 -12.66
CA GLU A 84 8.01 6.77 -12.50
C GLU A 84 8.09 7.83 -11.40
N GLY A 85 7.01 8.00 -10.62
CA GLY A 85 6.98 8.97 -9.53
C GLY A 85 7.66 8.46 -8.24
N SER A 86 7.49 9.24 -7.17
CA SER A 86 8.10 9.06 -5.87
C SER A 86 7.19 8.44 -4.80
N SER A 87 5.89 8.34 -5.09
CA SER A 87 4.89 7.68 -4.23
C SER A 87 5.21 6.20 -4.08
N GLN A 88 5.06 5.69 -2.86
CA GLN A 88 5.30 4.29 -2.55
C GLN A 88 4.13 3.76 -1.71
N TRP A 89 3.58 2.61 -2.10
CA TRP A 89 2.36 2.06 -1.53
C TRP A 89 2.62 0.79 -0.72
N PHE A 90 2.10 0.78 0.50
CA PHE A 90 2.24 -0.34 1.42
C PHE A 90 0.89 -0.69 2.04
N PHE A 91 0.69 -1.97 2.32
CA PHE A 91 -0.38 -2.44 3.19
C PHE A 91 0.24 -2.96 4.49
N PRO A 92 0.32 -2.13 5.55
CA PRO A 92 1.02 -2.49 6.79
C PRO A 92 0.30 -3.58 7.59
N PHE A 93 -1.00 -3.73 7.39
CA PHE A 93 -1.81 -4.76 8.06
C PHE A 93 -2.43 -5.73 7.06
N GLY A 94 -1.97 -5.68 5.81
CA GLY A 94 -2.46 -6.49 4.73
C GLY A 94 -1.90 -7.90 4.77
N ARG A 95 -2.70 -8.85 4.30
CA ARG A 95 -2.27 -10.19 3.91
C ARG A 95 -3.06 -10.58 2.67
N GLU A 96 -2.66 -11.65 2.00
CA GLU A 96 -3.36 -12.14 0.81
C GLU A 96 -4.88 -12.21 1.02
N GLY A 97 -5.64 -11.46 0.21
CA GLY A 97 -7.11 -11.39 0.26
C GLY A 97 -7.71 -10.45 1.32
N ALA A 98 -6.91 -9.72 2.10
CA ALA A 98 -7.39 -8.75 3.09
C ALA A 98 -6.40 -7.59 3.32
N TYR A 99 -6.71 -6.42 2.78
CA TYR A 99 -5.90 -5.21 2.77
C TYR A 99 -6.71 -4.03 3.33
N PRO A 100 -6.82 -3.88 4.66
CA PRO A 100 -7.81 -2.99 5.26
C PRO A 100 -7.53 -1.49 5.01
N VAL A 101 -6.26 -1.10 4.99
CA VAL A 101 -5.82 0.29 4.77
C VAL A 101 -4.61 0.32 3.85
N LEU A 102 -4.61 1.30 2.94
CA LEU A 102 -3.48 1.62 2.09
C LEU A 102 -2.68 2.76 2.72
N MET A 103 -1.36 2.58 2.75
CA MET A 103 -0.41 3.56 3.23
C MET A 103 0.43 4.06 2.06
N THR A 104 0.30 5.35 1.73
CA THR A 104 1.00 5.99 0.62
C THR A 104 2.04 6.95 1.16
N PHE A 105 3.31 6.56 1.07
CA PHE A 105 4.42 7.49 1.28
C PHE A 105 4.60 8.38 0.07
N ASN A 106 5.10 9.59 0.32
CA ASN A 106 5.24 10.67 -0.65
C ASN A 106 3.94 10.96 -1.40
N ALA A 107 2.80 10.88 -0.70
CA ALA A 107 1.49 11.08 -1.30
C ALA A 107 1.42 12.42 -2.05
N ASP A 108 0.73 12.41 -3.20
CA ASP A 108 0.69 13.51 -4.18
C ASP A 108 2.08 13.93 -4.68
N GLU A 109 3.03 13.01 -4.74
CA GLU A 109 4.43 13.26 -5.13
C GLU A 109 5.18 14.23 -4.21
N LYS A 110 4.79 14.31 -2.93
CA LYS A 110 5.38 15.26 -1.98
C LYS A 110 6.24 14.51 -0.95
N PRO A 111 7.58 14.66 -1.01
CA PRO A 111 8.48 14.02 -0.05
C PRO A 111 8.09 14.30 1.40
N GLY A 112 8.01 13.25 2.22
CA GLY A 112 7.69 13.36 3.63
C GLY A 112 6.20 13.50 3.95
N VAL A 113 5.31 13.51 2.96
CA VAL A 113 3.87 13.34 3.17
C VAL A 113 3.54 11.86 3.22
N LEU A 114 2.70 11.46 4.16
CA LEU A 114 2.24 10.11 4.34
C LEU A 114 0.72 10.12 4.48
N SER A 115 0.01 9.40 3.61
CA SER A 115 -1.45 9.27 3.66
C SER A 115 -1.85 7.84 4.00
N LEU A 116 -2.82 7.68 4.89
CA LEU A 116 -3.50 6.42 5.15
C LEU A 116 -4.95 6.55 4.72
N THR A 117 -5.37 5.70 3.79
CA THR A 117 -6.75 5.67 3.25
C THR A 117 -7.39 4.30 3.50
N PRO A 118 -8.73 4.26 3.67
CA PRO A 118 -9.46 2.98 3.65
C PRO A 118 -9.23 2.26 2.30
N HIS A 119 -9.21 0.92 2.32
CA HIS A 119 -9.11 0.11 1.10
C HIS A 119 -10.17 -1.01 1.13
N ASP A 120 -9.92 -2.14 1.79
CA ASP A 120 -10.92 -3.23 1.93
C ASP A 120 -11.90 -3.02 3.10
N GLU A 121 -11.56 -2.14 4.03
CA GLU A 121 -12.44 -1.69 5.11
C GLU A 121 -12.83 -0.23 4.88
N GLY A 122 -14.01 0.18 5.35
CA GLY A 122 -14.42 1.59 5.41
C GLY A 122 -14.98 2.20 4.12
N TYR A 123 -15.17 1.40 3.06
CA TYR A 123 -15.92 1.81 1.88
C TYR A 123 -17.44 1.63 2.07
N ALA A 124 -18.25 2.33 1.27
CA ALA A 124 -19.71 2.26 1.38
C ALA A 124 -20.23 0.84 1.09
N GLY A 125 -20.91 0.23 2.07
CA GLY A 125 -21.39 -1.15 1.99
C GLY A 125 -20.36 -2.22 2.36
N GLY A 126 -19.12 -1.83 2.69
CA GLY A 126 -18.08 -2.72 3.18
C GLY A 126 -18.06 -2.85 4.71
N PRO A 127 -17.20 -3.73 5.25
CA PRO A 127 -16.93 -3.80 6.67
C PRO A 127 -16.43 -2.45 7.21
N PRO A 128 -16.82 -2.05 8.44
CA PRO A 128 -16.29 -0.82 9.03
C PRO A 128 -14.80 -0.96 9.36
N LEU A 129 -14.08 0.15 9.33
CA LEU A 129 -12.72 0.20 9.88
C LEU A 129 -12.72 -0.21 11.35
N SER A 130 -11.78 -1.10 11.69
CA SER A 130 -11.44 -1.37 13.10
C SER A 130 -11.09 -0.06 13.84
N PRO A 131 -11.24 0.01 15.19
CA PRO A 131 -10.94 1.24 15.93
C PRO A 131 -9.52 1.78 15.68
N ARG A 132 -8.51 0.90 15.60
CA ARG A 132 -7.13 1.26 15.26
C ARG A 132 -7.04 1.88 13.87
N ASN A 133 -7.56 1.18 12.85
CA ASN A 133 -7.47 1.64 11.46
C ASN A 133 -8.24 2.96 11.27
N ARG A 134 -9.38 3.13 11.95
CA ARG A 134 -10.15 4.38 11.94
C ARG A 134 -9.35 5.54 12.51
N ALA A 135 -8.70 5.37 13.66
CA ALA A 135 -7.86 6.40 14.26
C ALA A 135 -6.67 6.76 13.35
N LEU A 136 -6.04 5.74 12.74
CA LEU A 136 -4.95 5.94 11.78
C LEU A 136 -5.39 6.71 10.53
N VAL A 137 -6.52 6.33 9.92
CA VAL A 137 -7.06 7.03 8.74
C VAL A 137 -7.45 8.47 9.08
N ALA A 138 -8.10 8.69 10.24
CA ALA A 138 -8.51 10.03 10.68
C ALA A 138 -7.32 10.97 10.98
N GLY A 139 -6.13 10.43 11.24
CA GLY A 139 -4.90 11.21 11.42
C GLY A 139 -4.27 11.71 10.11
N SER A 140 -4.70 11.19 8.95
CA SER A 140 -4.14 11.57 7.65
C SER A 140 -4.53 13.00 7.22
N PRO A 141 -3.66 13.72 6.48
CA PRO A 141 -2.29 13.32 6.15
C PRO A 141 -1.34 13.49 7.34
N TYR A 142 -0.39 12.58 7.42
CA TYR A 142 0.77 12.67 8.29
C TYR A 142 1.88 13.39 7.55
N LEU A 143 2.60 14.26 8.25
CA LEU A 143 3.84 14.84 7.73
C LEU A 143 5.00 14.31 8.55
N ARG A 144 6.16 14.19 7.91
CA ARG A 144 7.41 13.92 8.62
C ARG A 144 7.64 15.01 9.65
N CYS A 145 7.88 14.57 10.88
CA CYS A 145 8.34 15.38 11.98
C CYS A 145 9.60 16.18 11.60
N ARG A 146 9.64 17.45 12.01
CA ARG A 146 10.84 18.29 11.91
C ARG A 146 11.76 18.07 13.10
#